data_AF-A0A847ES66-F1
#
_entry.id   AF-A0A847ES66-F1
#
_cell.length_a   1.000
_cell.length_b   1.000
_cell.length_c   1.000
_cell.angle_alpha   90.00
_cell.angle_beta   90.00
_cell.angle_gamma   90.00
#
_symmetry.space_group_name_H-M   'P 1'
#
loop_
_entity.id
_entity.type
_entity.pdbx_description
1 polymer ?
#
loop_
_entity_poly.entity_id
_entity_poly.type
_entity_poly.pdbx_seq_one_letter_code
_entity_poly.pdbx_strand_id
1 'polypeptide(L)'
;MQGICADEAAIYWSFTTALVKTDLKGKRLRQVPAVNHHGDLCYHDGQLFVAVNLGKFNDPQGNANSWIYVYDAGTLQEVARHKVQEVFHGAGGIGYRNGHFFVVGGLPDGVQENYVYEYDGDFQFVKKHVIDSGHTHLGIQTATFAHDRWWFGCYGSPQILLVTDADFQMQGRYQFDCSLGIDGLPDGRLLSATGRCDQTQGCSGRVQVALPDEQLGLRLADKP
;
A
#
# COMPACT_ATOMS: atom_id res chain seq x y z
N MET A 1 11.23 -0.53 3.73
CA MET A 1 9.94 0.16 3.89
C MET A 1 8.96 -0.53 2.97
N GLN A 2 7.69 -0.58 3.32
CA GLN A 2 6.68 -1.38 2.65
C GLN A 2 5.41 -0.56 2.33
N GLY A 3 5.20 0.54 3.06
CA GLY A 3 4.05 1.40 2.86
C GLY A 3 3.98 2.57 3.83
N ILE A 4 3.07 3.49 3.54
CA ILE A 4 2.72 4.60 4.43
C ILE A 4 1.22 4.91 4.34
N CYS A 5 0.68 5.43 5.43
CA CYS A 5 -0.55 6.22 5.40
C CYS A 5 -0.44 7.37 6.41
N ALA A 6 -1.37 8.31 6.36
CA ALA A 6 -1.42 9.44 7.27
C ALA A 6 -2.84 9.70 7.79
N ASP A 7 -2.90 10.29 8.97
CA ASP A 7 -4.08 11.02 9.45
C ASP A 7 -3.73 12.51 9.59
N GLU A 8 -4.62 13.30 10.18
CA GLU A 8 -4.41 14.75 10.36
C GLU A 8 -3.22 15.10 11.27
N ALA A 9 -2.72 14.16 12.07
CA ALA A 9 -1.73 14.41 13.12
C ALA A 9 -0.41 13.63 12.92
N ALA A 10 -0.44 12.52 12.20
CA ALA A 10 0.66 11.56 12.15
C ALA A 10 0.84 10.90 10.78
N ILE A 11 2.05 10.42 10.56
CA ILE A 11 2.38 9.50 9.46
C ILE A 11 2.71 8.15 10.06
N TYR A 12 2.13 7.11 9.48
CA TYR A 12 2.31 5.72 9.84
C TYR A 12 3.12 5.04 8.77
N TRP A 13 4.12 4.28 9.18
CA TRP A 13 5.10 3.68 8.29
C TRP A 13 5.17 2.19 8.56
N SER A 14 4.93 1.41 7.52
CA SER A 14 5.18 -0.02 7.56
C SER A 14 6.57 -0.32 7.03
N PHE A 15 7.33 -1.05 7.84
CA PHE A 15 8.59 -1.67 7.45
C PHE A 15 8.44 -3.17 7.58
N THR A 16 9.31 -3.89 6.88
CA THR A 16 9.33 -5.35 6.84
C THR A 16 9.19 -6.03 8.21
N THR A 17 9.71 -5.41 9.28
CA THR A 17 9.68 -5.94 10.66
C THR A 17 9.32 -4.90 11.72
N ALA A 18 8.78 -3.73 11.34
CA ALA A 18 8.40 -2.69 12.30
C ALA A 18 7.24 -1.84 11.79
N LEU A 19 6.38 -1.42 12.73
CA LEU A 19 5.39 -0.39 12.50
C LEU A 19 5.81 0.87 13.26
N VAL A 20 5.85 2.02 12.58
CA VAL A 20 6.36 3.27 13.12
C VAL A 20 5.29 4.36 12.99
N LYS A 21 5.18 5.20 14.01
CA LYS A 21 4.39 6.43 14.00
C LYS A 21 5.32 7.63 14.15
N THR A 22 5.17 8.62 13.28
CA THR A 22 5.84 9.92 13.40
C THR A 22 4.81 11.05 13.48
N ASP A 23 5.22 12.22 13.94
CA ASP A 23 4.46 13.44 13.62
C ASP A 23 4.64 13.81 12.13
N LEU A 24 3.91 14.81 11.66
CA LEU A 24 3.99 15.31 10.29
C LEU A 24 5.35 15.92 9.92
N LYS A 25 6.22 16.19 10.91
CA LYS A 25 7.60 16.68 10.71
C LYS A 25 8.62 15.53 10.66
N GLY A 26 8.17 14.28 10.77
CA GLY A 26 9.01 13.09 10.75
C GLY A 26 9.66 12.74 12.09
N LYS A 27 9.30 13.41 13.20
CA LYS A 27 9.77 13.02 14.53
C LYS A 27 9.07 11.73 14.94
N ARG A 28 9.85 10.67 15.18
CA ARG A 28 9.33 9.38 15.67
C ARG A 28 8.66 9.54 17.03
N LEU A 29 7.38 9.17 17.10
CA LEU A 29 6.55 9.18 18.30
C LEU A 29 6.48 7.79 18.93
N ARG A 30 6.37 6.75 18.09
CA ARG A 30 6.28 5.35 18.53
C ARG A 30 6.85 4.40 17.48
N GLN A 31 7.32 3.25 17.93
CA GLN A 31 7.74 2.14 17.08
C GLN A 31 7.50 0.84 17.82
N VAL A 32 6.92 -0.15 17.14
CA VAL A 32 6.70 -1.50 17.66
C VAL A 32 7.28 -2.52 16.69
N PRO A 33 7.75 -3.68 17.16
CA PRO A 33 8.13 -4.77 16.27
C PRO A 33 6.88 -5.29 15.54
N ALA A 34 7.07 -5.73 14.30
CA ALA A 34 6.06 -6.39 13.50
C ALA A 34 6.58 -7.73 13.00
N VAL A 35 5.65 -8.64 12.67
CA VAL A 35 6.01 -9.88 11.98
C VAL A 35 6.65 -9.57 10.63
N ASN A 36 7.57 -10.44 10.20
CA ASN A 36 8.22 -10.29 8.90
C ASN A 36 7.17 -10.24 7.76
N HIS A 37 7.48 -9.52 6.68
CA HIS A 37 6.55 -9.26 5.55
C HIS A 37 5.30 -8.44 5.94
N HIS A 38 5.49 -7.42 6.77
CA HIS A 38 4.50 -6.35 6.96
C HIS A 38 4.44 -5.45 5.72
N GLY A 39 3.39 -5.59 4.92
CA GLY A 39 3.16 -4.87 3.66
C GLY A 39 2.66 -3.44 3.86
N ASP A 40 2.04 -2.87 2.84
CA ASP A 40 1.44 -1.55 2.88
C ASP A 40 0.20 -1.51 3.79
N LEU A 41 -0.18 -0.29 4.19
CA LEU A 41 -1.20 -0.05 5.21
C LEU A 41 -2.07 1.14 4.86
N CYS A 42 -3.32 1.12 5.30
CA CYS A 42 -4.21 2.27 5.27
C CYS A 42 -4.72 2.63 6.66
N TYR A 43 -5.12 3.89 6.83
CA TYR A 43 -5.77 4.40 8.04
C TYR A 43 -7.27 4.51 7.80
N HIS A 44 -8.07 4.07 8.79
CA HIS A 44 -9.50 4.32 8.83
C HIS A 44 -9.99 4.30 10.29
N ASP A 45 -10.77 5.30 10.69
CA ASP A 45 -11.46 5.39 11.98
C ASP A 45 -10.60 5.07 13.21
N GLY A 46 -9.41 5.67 13.27
CA GLY A 46 -8.48 5.51 14.39
C GLY A 46 -7.72 4.19 14.40
N GLN A 47 -7.86 3.38 13.35
CA GLN A 47 -7.18 2.10 13.19
C GLN A 47 -6.27 2.10 11.95
N LEU A 48 -5.25 1.24 12.00
CA LEU A 48 -4.38 0.94 10.87
C LEU A 48 -4.66 -0.49 10.42
N PHE A 49 -4.88 -0.66 9.13
CA PHE A 49 -5.08 -1.96 8.50
C PHE A 49 -3.85 -2.25 7.66
N VAL A 50 -3.12 -3.32 7.99
CA VAL A 50 -1.85 -3.66 7.35
C VAL A 50 -1.98 -4.98 6.60
N ALA A 51 -1.61 -4.99 5.32
CA ALA A 51 -1.50 -6.21 4.55
C ALA A 51 -0.31 -7.05 5.03
N VAL A 52 -0.53 -8.32 5.34
CA VAL A 52 0.51 -9.22 5.86
C VAL A 52 0.45 -10.55 5.11
N ASN A 53 1.60 -11.02 4.64
CA ASN A 53 1.73 -12.38 4.11
C ASN A 53 2.72 -13.19 4.96
N LEU A 54 2.23 -14.28 5.54
CA LEU A 54 3.02 -15.21 6.36
C LEU A 54 3.49 -16.45 5.58
N GLY A 55 3.15 -16.54 4.30
CA GLY A 55 3.52 -17.63 3.39
C GLY A 55 4.56 -17.20 2.36
N LYS A 56 4.60 -17.89 1.22
CA LYS A 56 5.47 -17.51 0.10
C LYS A 56 4.79 -16.44 -0.75
N PHE A 57 5.31 -15.23 -0.67
CA PHE A 57 4.84 -14.12 -1.50
C PHE A 57 5.16 -14.40 -2.97
N ASN A 58 4.23 -14.05 -3.85
CA ASN A 58 4.36 -14.19 -5.30
C ASN A 58 4.55 -15.62 -5.83
N ASP A 59 4.17 -16.64 -5.05
CA ASP A 59 4.26 -18.04 -5.47
C ASP A 59 3.12 -18.39 -6.45
N PRO A 60 3.41 -18.83 -7.69
CA PRO A 60 2.38 -19.21 -8.66
C PRO A 60 1.46 -20.34 -8.20
N GLN A 61 1.89 -21.16 -7.24
CA GLN A 61 1.09 -22.24 -6.66
C GLN A 61 0.14 -21.76 -5.55
N GLY A 62 0.19 -20.48 -5.19
CA GLY A 62 -0.64 -19.90 -4.14
C GLY A 62 -0.27 -20.35 -2.73
N ASN A 63 1.01 -20.62 -2.47
CA ASN A 63 1.51 -20.93 -1.13
C ASN A 63 1.62 -19.69 -0.22
N ALA A 64 0.81 -18.65 -0.47
CA ALA A 64 0.69 -17.49 0.37
C ALA A 64 -0.11 -17.81 1.64
N ASN A 65 -0.02 -16.92 2.62
CA ASN A 65 -0.86 -16.96 3.82
C ASN A 65 -1.22 -15.52 4.17
N SER A 66 -2.29 -15.02 3.54
CA SER A 66 -2.63 -13.60 3.47
C SER A 66 -3.58 -13.17 4.58
N TRP A 67 -3.24 -12.05 5.25
CA TRP A 67 -3.96 -11.50 6.38
C TRP A 67 -4.02 -9.98 6.29
N ILE A 68 -5.03 -9.41 6.96
CA ILE A 68 -5.03 -8.01 7.39
C ILE A 68 -4.87 -7.98 8.90
N TYR A 69 -3.84 -7.27 9.37
CA TYR A 69 -3.64 -7.03 10.79
C TYR A 69 -4.16 -5.63 11.11
N VAL A 70 -4.92 -5.52 12.20
CA VAL A 70 -5.52 -4.25 12.63
C VAL A 70 -4.80 -3.76 13.87
N TYR A 71 -4.37 -2.50 13.86
CA TYR A 71 -3.69 -1.85 14.97
C TYR A 71 -4.48 -0.62 15.42
N ASP A 72 -4.50 -0.37 16.72
CA ASP A 72 -4.91 0.93 17.25
C ASP A 72 -3.87 2.01 16.83
N ALA A 73 -4.30 3.06 16.13
CA ALA A 73 -3.39 4.04 15.56
C ALA A 73 -2.72 4.93 16.64
N GLY A 74 -3.33 5.04 17.83
CA GLY A 74 -2.77 5.78 18.97
C GLY A 74 -1.57 5.06 19.58
N THR A 75 -1.71 3.76 19.80
CA THR A 75 -0.81 2.95 20.61
C THR A 75 0.06 2.00 19.80
N LEU A 76 -0.28 1.74 18.54
CA LEU A 76 0.25 0.68 17.67
C LEU A 76 0.09 -0.72 18.27
N GLN A 77 -0.89 -0.93 19.16
CA GLN A 77 -1.23 -2.25 19.66
C GLN A 77 -2.07 -2.98 18.62
N GLU A 78 -1.71 -4.22 18.31
CA GLU A 78 -2.54 -5.09 17.46
C GLU A 78 -3.85 -5.41 18.19
N VAL A 79 -4.99 -5.20 17.52
CA VAL A 79 -6.33 -5.38 18.09
C VAL A 79 -7.16 -6.44 17.37
N ALA A 80 -6.86 -6.75 16.11
CA ALA A 80 -7.56 -7.80 15.36
C ALA A 80 -6.70 -8.36 14.20
N ARG A 81 -7.16 -9.49 13.64
CA ARG A 81 -6.64 -10.09 12.40
C ARG A 81 -7.78 -10.65 11.57
N HIS A 82 -7.72 -10.43 10.26
CA HIS A 82 -8.66 -10.96 9.29
C HIS A 82 -7.91 -11.81 8.26
N LYS A 83 -8.47 -12.97 7.91
CA LYS A 83 -7.93 -13.80 6.83
C LYS A 83 -8.44 -13.24 5.50
N VAL A 84 -7.55 -13.12 4.52
CA VAL A 84 -7.89 -12.65 3.16
C VAL A 84 -7.28 -13.59 2.12
N GLN A 85 -7.68 -14.86 2.17
CA GLN A 85 -7.03 -15.94 1.42
C GLN A 85 -7.31 -15.88 -0.08
N GLU A 86 -8.32 -15.11 -0.48
CA GLU A 86 -8.63 -14.81 -1.87
C GLU A 86 -7.47 -14.05 -2.53
N VAL A 87 -6.66 -13.33 -1.75
CA VAL A 87 -5.39 -12.74 -2.20
C VAL A 87 -4.32 -13.83 -2.33
N PHE A 88 -4.53 -14.68 -3.34
CA PHE A 88 -3.93 -15.99 -3.52
C PHE A 88 -2.39 -15.98 -3.64
N HIS A 89 -1.82 -14.92 -4.22
CA HIS A 89 -0.37 -14.76 -4.39
C HIS A 89 0.31 -13.95 -3.27
N GLY A 90 -0.41 -13.64 -2.19
CA GLY A 90 0.12 -12.89 -1.05
C GLY A 90 -0.36 -11.45 -1.03
N ALA A 91 -0.92 -11.02 0.09
CA ALA A 91 -1.27 -9.62 0.34
C ALA A 91 -0.01 -8.75 0.44
N GLY A 92 0.06 -7.73 -0.41
CA GLY A 92 1.12 -6.73 -0.48
C GLY A 92 0.68 -5.39 0.07
N GLY A 93 -0.54 -4.94 -0.25
CA GLY A 93 -1.07 -3.65 0.20
C GLY A 93 -2.58 -3.60 0.32
N ILE A 94 -3.07 -2.49 0.87
CA ILE A 94 -4.49 -2.30 1.18
C ILE A 94 -4.86 -0.82 1.10
N GLY A 95 -5.99 -0.52 0.46
CA GLY A 95 -6.64 0.78 0.50
C GLY A 95 -8.07 0.68 1.01
N TYR A 96 -8.63 1.83 1.43
CA TYR A 96 -10.00 1.93 1.92
C TYR A 96 -10.81 2.90 1.05
N ARG A 97 -12.06 2.57 0.78
CA ARG A 97 -13.01 3.46 0.10
C ARG A 97 -14.45 3.07 0.43
N ASN A 98 -15.27 4.03 0.84
CA ASN A 98 -16.73 3.89 0.95
C ASN A 98 -17.20 2.66 1.75
N GLY A 99 -16.58 2.38 2.90
CA GLY A 99 -16.93 1.25 3.77
C GLY A 99 -16.32 -0.09 3.35
N HIS A 100 -15.50 -0.10 2.30
CA HIS A 100 -14.90 -1.31 1.74
C HIS A 100 -13.36 -1.22 1.77
N PHE A 101 -12.73 -2.37 1.89
CA PHE A 101 -11.29 -2.54 1.84
C PHE A 101 -10.87 -3.23 0.54
N PHE A 102 -9.77 -2.77 -0.05
CA PHE A 102 -9.28 -3.20 -1.34
C PHE A 102 -7.85 -3.69 -1.18
N VAL A 103 -7.66 -5.00 -1.21
CA VAL A 103 -6.37 -5.65 -0.98
C VAL A 103 -5.73 -6.01 -2.31
N VAL A 104 -4.43 -5.74 -2.42
CA VAL A 104 -3.61 -5.98 -3.62
C VAL A 104 -2.37 -6.78 -3.24
N GLY A 105 -1.63 -7.30 -4.23
CA GLY A 105 -0.42 -8.06 -3.91
C GLY A 105 0.24 -8.75 -5.09
N GLY A 106 0.76 -9.95 -4.83
CA GLY A 106 1.65 -10.69 -5.72
C GLY A 106 1.11 -10.90 -7.14
N LEU A 107 1.99 -10.72 -8.13
CA LEU A 107 1.79 -11.10 -9.53
C LEU A 107 2.93 -12.01 -10.04
N PRO A 108 2.69 -13.33 -10.16
CA PRO A 108 3.69 -14.26 -10.68
C PRO A 108 4.09 -13.97 -12.12
N ASP A 109 5.30 -14.41 -12.49
CA ASP A 109 5.81 -14.27 -13.86
C ASP A 109 4.86 -14.92 -14.88
N GLY A 110 4.69 -14.25 -16.03
CA GLY A 110 3.83 -14.70 -17.12
C GLY A 110 2.36 -14.26 -17.02
N VAL A 111 1.91 -13.78 -15.85
CA VAL A 111 0.55 -13.20 -15.69
C VAL A 111 0.54 -11.75 -16.16
N GLN A 112 -0.45 -11.37 -16.98
CA GLN A 112 -0.52 -10.06 -17.64
C GLN A 112 -1.49 -9.06 -17.01
N GLU A 113 -2.17 -9.41 -15.93
CA GLU A 113 -3.20 -8.59 -15.31
C GLU A 113 -2.99 -8.55 -13.80
N ASN A 114 -3.16 -7.37 -13.19
CA ASN A 114 -3.16 -7.24 -11.74
C ASN A 114 -4.57 -7.45 -11.18
N TYR A 115 -4.67 -7.78 -9.89
CA TYR A 115 -5.94 -8.05 -9.23
C TYR A 115 -6.11 -7.18 -8.00
N VAL A 116 -7.35 -6.74 -7.76
CA VAL A 116 -7.77 -6.09 -6.53
C VAL A 116 -8.88 -6.94 -5.90
N TYR A 117 -8.74 -7.24 -4.62
CA TYR A 117 -9.70 -8.06 -3.88
C TYR A 117 -10.47 -7.16 -2.92
N GLU A 118 -11.76 -7.04 -3.17
CA GLU A 118 -12.66 -6.19 -2.39
C GLU A 118 -13.29 -6.98 -1.24
N TYR A 119 -13.29 -6.36 -0.07
CA TYR A 119 -13.93 -6.85 1.14
C TYR A 119 -14.81 -5.74 1.71
N ASP A 120 -15.90 -6.10 2.38
CA ASP A 120 -16.71 -5.15 3.14
C ASP A 120 -16.03 -4.75 4.47
N GLY A 121 -16.69 -3.91 5.26
CA GLY A 121 -16.18 -3.44 6.55
C GLY A 121 -15.95 -4.54 7.60
N ASP A 122 -16.58 -5.71 7.43
CA ASP A 122 -16.40 -6.88 8.29
C ASP A 122 -15.38 -7.88 7.72
N PHE A 123 -14.63 -7.47 6.69
CA PHE A 123 -13.70 -8.29 5.92
C PHE A 123 -14.32 -9.54 5.31
N GLN A 124 -15.61 -9.50 4.93
CA GLN A 124 -16.20 -10.52 4.06
C GLN A 124 -15.82 -10.24 2.61
N PHE A 125 -15.37 -11.26 1.89
CA PHE A 125 -15.00 -11.12 0.49
C PHE A 125 -16.22 -10.75 -0.37
N VAL A 126 -16.09 -9.69 -1.15
CA VAL A 126 -17.13 -9.20 -2.06
C VAL A 126 -16.85 -9.69 -3.47
N LYS A 127 -15.70 -9.29 -4.05
CA LYS A 127 -15.32 -9.67 -5.42
C LYS A 127 -13.84 -9.44 -5.71
N LYS A 128 -13.36 -10.16 -6.74
CA LYS A 128 -12.06 -9.92 -7.37
C LYS A 128 -12.25 -9.05 -8.60
N HIS A 129 -11.54 -7.93 -8.66
CA HIS A 129 -11.44 -7.06 -9.81
C HIS A 129 -10.18 -7.39 -10.60
N VAL A 130 -10.25 -7.18 -11.91
CA VAL A 130 -9.14 -7.39 -12.84
C VAL A 130 -8.74 -6.02 -13.38
N ILE A 131 -7.45 -5.73 -13.35
CA ILE A 131 -6.85 -4.57 -13.99
C ILE A 131 -6.05 -5.06 -15.20
N ASP A 132 -6.47 -4.67 -16.40
CA ASP A 132 -5.76 -4.95 -17.65
C ASP A 132 -4.49 -4.08 -17.79
N SER A 133 -3.55 -4.27 -16.87
CA SER A 133 -2.38 -3.40 -16.70
C SER A 133 -1.19 -3.79 -17.57
N GLY A 134 -1.18 -5.01 -18.12
CA GLY A 134 0.05 -5.71 -18.46
C GLY A 134 0.80 -6.19 -17.21
N HIS A 135 1.81 -7.03 -17.38
CA HIS A 135 2.61 -7.55 -16.26
C HIS A 135 3.29 -6.42 -15.44
N THR A 136 3.36 -6.62 -14.13
CA THR A 136 4.15 -5.83 -13.17
C THR A 136 5.03 -6.77 -12.36
N HIS A 137 6.28 -6.36 -12.11
CA HIS A 137 7.22 -7.21 -11.38
C HIS A 137 6.74 -7.38 -9.93
N LEU A 138 6.50 -8.62 -9.49
CA LEU A 138 5.99 -8.97 -8.15
C LEU A 138 4.61 -8.38 -7.79
N GLY A 139 3.91 -7.71 -8.72
CA GLY A 139 2.59 -7.15 -8.51
C GLY A 139 2.54 -5.75 -7.89
N ILE A 140 1.39 -5.42 -7.33
CA ILE A 140 1.12 -4.12 -6.70
C ILE A 140 1.47 -4.21 -5.21
N GLN A 141 2.24 -3.23 -4.72
CA GLN A 141 2.64 -3.12 -3.32
C GLN A 141 1.78 -2.12 -2.56
N THR A 142 1.40 -1.00 -3.17
CA THR A 142 0.70 0.09 -2.48
C THR A 142 -0.58 0.48 -3.19
N ALA A 143 -1.58 0.94 -2.43
CA ALA A 143 -2.88 1.33 -2.97
C ALA A 143 -3.52 2.49 -2.19
N THR A 144 -3.90 3.56 -2.88
CA THR A 144 -4.74 4.61 -2.30
C THR A 144 -5.82 5.06 -3.29
N PHE A 145 -6.97 5.46 -2.77
CA PHE A 145 -8.05 6.06 -3.55
C PHE A 145 -8.09 7.57 -3.30
N ALA A 146 -7.86 8.35 -4.34
CA ALA A 146 -7.90 9.80 -4.30
C ALA A 146 -8.21 10.34 -5.69
N HIS A 147 -8.85 11.51 -5.78
CA HIS A 147 -9.20 12.14 -7.06
C HIS A 147 -10.08 11.26 -7.96
N ASP A 148 -11.03 10.54 -7.36
CA ASP A 148 -11.91 9.58 -8.02
C ASP A 148 -11.17 8.48 -8.80
N ARG A 149 -9.94 8.17 -8.36
CA ARG A 149 -9.03 7.23 -9.01
C ARG A 149 -8.33 6.36 -7.98
N TRP A 150 -7.96 5.16 -8.41
CA TRP A 150 -6.99 4.35 -7.68
C TRP A 150 -5.58 4.60 -8.19
N TRP A 151 -4.65 4.70 -7.25
CA TRP A 151 -3.23 4.86 -7.49
C TRP A 151 -2.50 3.66 -6.90
N PHE A 152 -1.78 2.94 -7.75
CA PHE A 152 -1.12 1.68 -7.38
C PHE A 152 0.39 1.73 -7.62
N GLY A 153 1.17 1.71 -6.55
CA GLY A 153 2.62 1.58 -6.63
C GLY A 153 3.03 0.12 -6.82
N CYS A 154 3.79 -0.15 -7.87
CA CYS A 154 4.27 -1.49 -8.21
C CYS A 154 5.76 -1.63 -7.95
N TYR A 155 6.18 -2.81 -7.53
CA TYR A 155 7.60 -3.16 -7.52
C TYR A 155 8.19 -3.18 -8.95
N GLY A 156 9.52 -3.10 -9.02
CA GLY A 156 10.25 -3.24 -10.28
C GLY A 156 11.42 -2.29 -10.43
N SER A 157 12.16 -2.50 -11.51
CA SER A 157 13.15 -1.57 -12.04
C SER A 157 12.98 -1.55 -13.57
N PRO A 158 12.30 -0.54 -14.15
CA PRO A 158 11.78 0.66 -13.48
C PRO A 158 10.58 0.38 -12.55
N GLN A 159 10.42 1.22 -11.53
CA GLN A 159 9.21 1.28 -10.70
C GLN A 159 8.06 1.89 -11.51
N ILE A 160 6.86 1.33 -11.34
CA ILE A 160 5.69 1.69 -12.12
C ILE A 160 4.57 2.15 -11.17
N LEU A 161 3.88 3.22 -11.57
CA LEU A 161 2.62 3.66 -11.03
C LEU A 161 1.52 3.29 -12.02
N LEU A 162 0.55 2.50 -11.58
CA LEU A 162 -0.70 2.30 -12.32
C LEU A 162 -1.76 3.25 -11.78
N VAL A 163 -2.57 3.80 -12.68
CA VAL A 163 -3.73 4.62 -12.35
C VAL A 163 -4.94 3.99 -13.00
N THR A 164 -6.00 3.79 -12.22
CA THR A 164 -7.30 3.34 -12.72
C THR A 164 -8.41 4.28 -12.28
N ASP A 165 -9.57 4.22 -12.92
CA ASP A 165 -10.76 4.88 -12.41
C ASP A 165 -11.35 4.13 -11.20
N ALA A 166 -12.48 4.60 -10.71
CA ALA A 166 -13.22 3.99 -9.61
C ALA A 166 -13.61 2.52 -9.83
N ASP A 167 -13.71 2.07 -11.08
CA ASP A 167 -14.16 0.74 -11.50
C ASP A 167 -12.98 -0.11 -12.04
N PHE A 168 -11.75 0.28 -11.69
CA PHE A 168 -10.51 -0.42 -12.00
C PHE A 168 -10.18 -0.49 -13.51
N GLN A 169 -10.78 0.38 -14.32
CA GLN A 169 -10.38 0.52 -15.72
C GLN A 169 -9.08 1.33 -15.81
N MET A 170 -8.12 0.83 -16.58
CA MET A 170 -6.83 1.48 -16.75
C MET A 170 -6.96 2.89 -17.32
N GLN A 171 -6.37 3.86 -16.62
CA GLN A 171 -6.27 5.26 -17.03
C GLN A 171 -4.83 5.66 -17.37
N GLY A 172 -3.84 4.95 -16.82
CA GLY A 172 -2.45 5.18 -17.21
C GLY A 172 -1.45 4.28 -16.49
N ARG A 173 -0.26 4.17 -17.10
CA ARG A 173 0.88 3.41 -16.60
C ARG A 173 2.11 4.29 -16.74
N TYR A 174 2.69 4.69 -15.61
CA TYR A 174 3.72 5.72 -15.56
C TYR A 174 4.98 5.20 -14.89
N GLN A 175 6.14 5.65 -15.35
CA GLN A 175 7.42 5.42 -14.66
C GLN A 175 7.56 6.42 -13.51
N PHE A 176 6.90 6.13 -12.39
CA PHE A 176 6.95 6.91 -11.17
C PHE A 176 6.97 5.95 -9.97
N ASP A 177 7.85 6.21 -9.00
CA ASP A 177 8.00 5.34 -7.83
C ASP A 177 7.01 5.72 -6.73
N CYS A 178 6.04 4.84 -6.51
CA CYS A 178 5.18 4.81 -5.34
C CYS A 178 5.19 3.44 -4.65
N SER A 179 6.15 2.59 -4.99
CA SER A 179 6.23 1.19 -4.55
C SER A 179 6.40 1.02 -3.05
N LEU A 180 6.85 2.07 -2.35
CA LEU A 180 7.10 2.03 -0.91
C LEU A 180 6.12 2.89 -0.09
N GLY A 181 5.18 3.56 -0.75
CA GLY A 181 4.06 4.23 -0.10
C GLY A 181 3.43 5.29 -1.00
N ILE A 182 2.11 5.33 -0.99
CA ILE A 182 1.30 6.39 -1.57
C ILE A 182 0.05 6.56 -0.72
N ASP A 183 -0.32 7.80 -0.41
CA ASP A 183 -1.54 8.06 0.34
C ASP A 183 -2.20 9.40 -0.05
N GLY A 184 -3.52 9.46 0.07
CA GLY A 184 -4.31 10.66 -0.17
C GLY A 184 -4.50 11.49 1.09
N LEU A 185 -4.33 12.80 0.98
CA LEU A 185 -4.61 13.75 2.05
C LEU A 185 -5.99 14.40 1.86
N PRO A 186 -6.69 14.80 2.94
CA PRO A 186 -8.01 15.42 2.86
C PRO A 186 -8.07 16.70 2.02
N ASP A 187 -6.95 17.39 1.84
CA ASP A 187 -6.85 18.62 1.04
C ASP A 187 -6.57 18.37 -0.45
N GLY A 188 -6.67 17.11 -0.90
CA GLY A 188 -6.47 16.73 -2.29
C GLY A 188 -5.00 16.65 -2.70
N ARG A 189 -4.06 16.64 -1.75
CA ARG A 189 -2.67 16.28 -2.06
C ARG A 189 -2.47 14.78 -1.95
N LEU A 190 -1.44 14.28 -2.62
CA LEU A 190 -0.94 12.92 -2.42
C LEU A 190 0.41 12.98 -1.68
N LEU A 191 0.72 11.93 -0.93
CA LEU A 191 2.06 11.63 -0.45
C LEU A 191 2.64 10.52 -1.32
N SER A 192 3.91 10.64 -1.71
CA SER A 192 4.71 9.53 -2.23
C SER A 192 5.88 9.29 -1.29
N ALA A 193 6.14 8.03 -0.97
CA ALA A 193 7.23 7.63 -0.10
C ALA A 193 8.35 6.91 -0.84
N THR A 194 9.57 7.24 -0.43
CA THR A 194 10.80 6.57 -0.83
C THR A 194 11.54 6.09 0.40
N GLY A 195 12.30 5.01 0.27
CA GLY A 195 13.02 4.42 1.39
C GLY A 195 14.34 3.85 0.96
N ARG A 196 15.24 3.69 1.92
CA ARG A 196 16.55 3.04 1.73
C ARG A 196 16.86 2.19 2.94
N CYS A 197 17.42 1.02 2.72
CA CYS A 197 17.98 0.21 3.78
C CYS A 197 19.47 0.04 3.54
N ASP A 198 20.24 0.30 4.58
CA ASP A 198 21.68 0.11 4.62
C ASP A 198 22.02 -0.88 5.75
N GLN A 199 22.97 -1.77 5.51
CA GLN A 199 23.33 -2.81 6.48
C GLN A 199 23.89 -2.25 7.79
N THR A 200 24.45 -1.04 7.77
CA THR A 200 25.07 -0.38 8.92
C THR A 200 24.17 0.69 9.56
N GLN A 201 23.38 1.40 8.76
CA GLN A 201 22.53 2.50 9.22
C GLN A 201 21.06 2.12 9.42
N GLY A 202 20.68 0.89 9.05
CA GLY A 202 19.29 0.43 9.11
C GLY A 202 18.44 0.99 7.97
N CYS A 203 17.12 1.00 8.17
CA CYS A 203 16.17 1.48 7.17
C CYS A 203 15.68 2.89 7.47
N SER A 204 15.52 3.69 6.41
CA SER A 204 14.98 5.04 6.42
C SER A 204 13.81 5.16 5.43
N GLY A 205 12.92 6.11 5.72
CA GLY A 205 11.79 6.48 4.87
C GLY A 205 11.70 7.99 4.74
N ARG A 206 11.20 8.47 3.62
CA ARG A 206 10.94 9.88 3.35
C ARG A 206 9.65 9.99 2.55
N VAL A 207 8.77 10.90 2.96
CA VAL A 207 7.60 11.30 2.18
C VAL A 207 7.84 12.62 1.48
N GLN A 208 7.21 12.79 0.32
CA GLN A 208 7.10 14.06 -0.38
C GLN A 208 5.66 14.24 -0.85
N VAL A 209 5.21 15.49 -0.88
CA VAL A 209 3.94 15.82 -1.51
C VAL A 209 4.08 15.58 -3.01
N ALA A 210 3.08 14.92 -3.59
CA ALA A 210 2.89 14.73 -5.00
C ALA A 210 1.52 15.29 -5.41
N LEU A 211 1.41 15.69 -6.67
CA LEU A 211 0.20 16.19 -7.29
C LEU A 211 -0.08 15.37 -8.55
N PRO A 212 -1.36 15.07 -8.85
CA PRO A 212 -1.75 14.50 -10.13
C PRO A 212 -1.18 15.29 -11.31
N ASP A 213 -0.69 14.57 -12.31
CA ASP A 213 -0.17 15.12 -13.55
C ASP A 213 -0.65 14.24 -14.72
N GLU A 214 -1.22 14.84 -15.77
CA GLU A 214 -1.80 14.08 -16.87
C GLU A 214 -0.78 13.31 -17.70
N GLN A 215 0.48 13.76 -17.74
CA GLN A 215 1.53 13.15 -18.57
C GLN A 215 2.41 12.20 -17.75
N LEU A 216 2.69 12.57 -16.50
CA LEU A 216 3.61 11.85 -15.62
C LEU A 216 2.89 10.93 -14.63
N GLY A 217 1.55 11.00 -14.57
CA GLY A 217 0.74 10.41 -13.51
C GLY A 217 0.82 11.25 -12.24
N LEU A 218 2.05 11.45 -11.74
CA LEU A 218 2.35 12.32 -10.61
C LEU A 218 3.56 13.23 -10.90
N ARG A 219 3.52 14.42 -10.29
CA ARG A 219 4.68 15.29 -10.14
C ARG A 219 4.92 15.56 -8.67
N LEU A 220 6.18 15.54 -8.24
CA LEU A 220 6.52 15.98 -6.89
C LEU A 220 6.29 17.49 -6.78
N ALA A 221 5.67 17.92 -5.69
CA ALA A 221 5.57 19.34 -5.39
C ALA A 221 6.98 19.91 -5.16
N ASP A 222 7.20 21.14 -5.61
CA ASP A 222 8.44 21.86 -5.33
C ASP A 222 8.67 21.92 -3.83
N LYS A 223 9.94 21.83 -3.42
CA LYS A 223 10.28 22.08 -2.02
C LYS A 223 9.92 23.54 -1.73
N PRO A 224 9.20 23.83 -0.63
CA PRO A 224 8.99 25.21 -0.20
C PRO A 224 10.32 25.92 0.03
#